data_AF-A0A2D5U5Y4-F1
#
_entry.id   AF-A0A2D5U5Y4-F1
#
_cell.length_a   1.000
_cell.length_b   1.000
_cell.length_c   1.000
_cell.angle_alpha   90.00
_cell.angle_beta   90.00
_cell.angle_gamma   90.00
#
_symmetry.space_group_name_H-M   'P 1'
#
loop_
_entity.id
_entity.type
_entity.pdbx_description
1 polymer ?
#
loop_
_entity_poly.entity_id
_entity_poly.type
_entity_poly.pdbx_seq_one_letter_code
_entity_poly.pdbx_strand_id
1 'polypeptide(L)'
;MTEQQSIDIDTRKLFNMGANLLVAGFINQKPDAAKKLFKELKQGTSVKSGQLTSEKNNMVIPVKLELERSEYRGQFNYPNFDIALRALLQKFETEVRKDKELKDLRTLTNEATGGVLFNLPSGVRIDDDLNVLMMAVEPKDDCLIVRLMFMEPEQFQA
;
A
#
# COMPACT_ATOMS: atom_id res chain seq x y z
N MET A 1 -14.03 -23.09 16.39
CA MET A 1 -13.66 -22.75 15.00
C MET A 1 -14.22 -21.37 14.78
N THR A 2 -13.38 -20.34 14.82
CA THR A 2 -13.81 -18.97 14.57
C THR A 2 -14.07 -18.84 13.09
N GLU A 3 -15.32 -18.60 12.70
CA GLU A 3 -15.66 -18.18 11.34
C GLU A 3 -14.85 -16.91 11.07
N GLN A 4 -13.74 -17.04 10.35
CA GLN A 4 -13.08 -15.89 9.75
C GLN A 4 -14.13 -15.26 8.85
N GLN A 5 -14.65 -14.12 9.27
CA GLN A 5 -15.48 -13.29 8.41
C GLN A 5 -14.61 -12.98 7.19
N SER A 6 -14.81 -13.74 6.12
CA SER A 6 -14.21 -13.48 4.83
C SER A 6 -14.78 -12.13 4.41
N ILE A 7 -13.99 -11.08 4.65
CA ILE A 7 -14.28 -9.74 4.19
C ILE A 7 -14.26 -9.84 2.66
N ASP A 8 -15.43 -10.10 2.07
CA ASP A 8 -15.70 -10.07 0.62
C ASP A 8 -15.70 -8.60 0.18
N ILE A 9 -14.53 -7.97 0.25
CA ILE A 9 -14.30 -6.65 -0.32
C ILE A 9 -13.65 -6.86 -1.68
N ASP A 10 -14.32 -6.29 -2.68
CA ASP A 10 -13.84 -6.21 -4.05
C ASP A 10 -12.38 -5.67 -4.09
N THR A 11 -11.50 -6.40 -4.78
CA THR A 11 -10.08 -6.08 -4.93
C THR A 11 -9.87 -4.67 -5.50
N ARG A 12 -10.74 -4.21 -6.39
CA ARG A 12 -10.74 -2.85 -6.93
C ARG A 12 -11.01 -1.81 -5.85
N LYS A 13 -11.94 -2.09 -4.93
CA LYS A 13 -12.22 -1.18 -3.80
C LYS A 13 -11.01 -1.09 -2.87
N LEU A 14 -10.35 -2.22 -2.58
CA LEU A 14 -9.11 -2.24 -1.79
C LEU A 14 -8.00 -1.44 -2.47
N PHE A 15 -7.83 -1.62 -3.78
CA PHE A 15 -6.83 -0.89 -4.57
C PHE A 15 -7.05 0.62 -4.53
N ASN A 16 -8.28 1.06 -4.86
CA ASN A 16 -8.63 2.48 -4.87
C ASN A 16 -8.53 3.10 -3.48
N MET A 17 -8.94 2.36 -2.44
CA MET A 17 -8.80 2.79 -1.05
C MET A 17 -7.32 3.02 -0.72
N GLY A 18 -6.44 2.06 -1.01
CA GLY A 18 -5.00 2.17 -0.77
C GLY A 18 -4.38 3.34 -1.53
N ALA A 19 -4.66 3.48 -2.83
CA ALA A 19 -4.18 4.59 -3.63
C ALA A 19 -4.63 5.96 -3.08
N ASN A 20 -5.91 6.11 -2.74
CA ASN A 20 -6.45 7.34 -2.17
C ASN A 20 -5.86 7.66 -0.79
N LEU A 21 -5.63 6.64 0.04
CA LEU A 21 -4.97 6.79 1.33
C LEU A 21 -3.56 7.38 1.18
N LEU A 22 -2.79 6.87 0.22
CA LEU A 22 -1.44 7.35 -0.08
C LEU A 22 -1.44 8.77 -0.66
N VAL A 23 -2.37 9.07 -1.57
CA VAL A 23 -2.52 10.43 -2.12
C VAL A 23 -2.89 11.42 -1.03
N ALA A 24 -3.88 11.12 -0.18
CA ALA A 24 -4.25 11.97 0.95
C ALA A 24 -3.10 12.11 1.97
N GLY A 25 -2.42 11.00 2.25
CA GLY A 25 -1.36 10.91 3.26
C GLY A 25 0.00 11.45 2.81
N PHE A 26 0.27 11.71 1.54
CA PHE A 26 1.59 12.21 1.13
C PHE A 26 1.57 13.29 0.05
N ILE A 27 0.51 13.37 -0.76
CA ILE A 27 0.43 14.28 -1.90
C ILE A 27 -0.46 15.48 -1.58
N ASN A 28 -1.67 15.25 -1.09
CA ASN A 28 -2.69 16.27 -0.83
C ASN A 28 -2.62 16.82 0.61
N GLN A 29 -1.42 16.86 1.20
CA GLN A 29 -1.23 17.44 2.53
C GLN A 29 0.03 18.30 2.61
N LYS A 30 0.18 19.04 3.71
CA LYS A 30 1.33 19.93 3.92
C LYS A 30 2.62 19.10 4.00
N PRO A 31 3.75 19.59 3.45
CA PRO A 31 5.02 18.87 3.48
C PRO A 31 5.47 18.41 4.88
N ASP A 32 5.22 19.22 5.92
CA ASP A 32 5.58 18.86 7.30
C ASP A 32 4.73 17.72 7.85
N ALA A 33 3.45 17.65 7.46
CA ALA A 33 2.57 16.54 7.83
C ALA A 33 3.01 15.24 7.15
N ALA A 34 3.41 15.29 5.88
CA ALA A 34 3.91 14.13 5.15
C ALA A 34 5.23 13.61 5.71
N LYS A 35 6.14 14.51 6.06
CA LYS A 35 7.37 14.16 6.78
C LYS A 35 7.10 13.56 8.15
N LYS A 36 6.10 14.07 8.88
CA LYS A 36 5.71 13.50 10.18
C LYS A 36 5.16 12.09 10.02
N LEU A 37 4.22 11.87 9.11
CA LEU A 37 3.67 10.55 8.82
C LEU A 37 4.78 9.56 8.42
N PHE A 38 5.67 9.97 7.52
CA PHE A 38 6.83 9.15 7.15
C PHE A 38 7.71 8.79 8.35
N LYS A 39 7.97 9.72 9.27
CA LYS A 39 8.78 9.44 10.46
C LYS A 39 8.12 8.39 11.36
N GLU A 40 6.81 8.46 11.55
CA GLU A 40 6.05 7.47 12.33
C GLU A 40 6.12 6.09 11.66
N LEU A 41 5.88 6.02 10.36
CA LEU A 41 5.96 4.78 9.57
C LEU A 41 7.38 4.19 9.54
N LYS A 42 8.41 5.03 9.39
CA LYS A 42 9.82 4.60 9.37
C LYS A 42 10.25 3.91 10.67
N GLN A 43 9.59 4.22 11.79
CA GLN A 43 9.80 3.58 13.09
C GLN A 43 9.10 2.20 13.20
N GLY A 44 8.38 1.77 12.17
CA GLY A 44 7.57 0.53 12.19
C GLY A 44 6.20 0.73 12.85
N THR A 45 5.73 1.97 12.98
CA THR A 45 4.44 2.26 13.62
C THR A 45 3.30 2.00 12.65
N SER A 46 2.25 1.31 13.13
CA SER A 46 0.96 1.22 12.44
C SER A 46 0.17 2.51 12.68
N VAL A 47 0.07 3.37 11.67
CA VAL A 47 -0.52 4.71 11.81
C VAL A 47 -1.98 4.69 11.36
N LYS A 48 -2.90 5.21 12.17
CA LYS A 48 -4.30 5.38 11.75
C LYS A 48 -4.36 6.43 10.63
N SER A 49 -4.80 6.01 9.45
CA SER A 49 -4.73 6.86 8.25
C SER A 49 -6.08 7.06 7.55
N GLY A 50 -7.10 6.29 7.92
CA GLY A 50 -8.43 6.47 7.34
C GLY A 50 -9.49 5.54 7.93
N GLN A 51 -10.60 5.43 7.21
CA GLN A 51 -11.68 4.49 7.49
C GLN A 51 -12.37 4.11 6.18
N LEU A 52 -12.85 2.87 6.10
CA LEU A 52 -13.65 2.35 5.01
C LEU A 52 -15.07 2.12 5.54
N THR A 53 -16.07 2.73 4.89
CA THR A 53 -17.47 2.46 5.22
C THR A 53 -18.01 1.38 4.29
N SER A 54 -18.48 0.28 4.86
CA SER A 54 -19.15 -0.78 4.11
C SER A 54 -20.53 -0.31 3.64
N GLU A 55 -20.77 -0.37 2.34
CA GLU A 55 -22.07 -0.01 1.74
C GLU A 55 -23.20 -0.98 2.13
N LYS A 56 -22.87 -2.25 2.47
CA LYS A 56 -23.87 -3.29 2.77
C LYS A 56 -24.53 -3.10 4.13
N ASN A 57 -23.78 -2.61 5.13
CA ASN A 57 -24.22 -2.57 6.53
C ASN A 57 -23.83 -1.27 7.26
N ASN A 58 -23.33 -0.26 6.55
CA ASN A 58 -22.86 1.02 7.09
C ASN A 58 -21.77 0.89 8.18
N MET A 59 -21.10 -0.26 8.24
CA MET A 59 -20.04 -0.53 9.21
C MET A 59 -18.79 0.27 8.84
N VAL A 60 -18.24 1.00 9.80
CA VAL A 60 -17.01 1.77 9.64
C VAL A 60 -15.83 0.92 10.09
N ILE A 61 -14.95 0.59 9.16
CA ILE A 61 -13.75 -0.20 9.39
C ILE A 61 -12.55 0.76 9.41
N PRO A 62 -11.84 0.92 10.54
CA PRO A 62 -10.61 1.71 10.59
C PRO A 62 -9.57 1.20 9.59
N VAL A 63 -8.85 2.12 8.95
CA VAL A 63 -7.73 1.82 8.05
C VAL A 63 -6.44 2.36 8.66
N LYS A 64 -5.46 1.46 8.81
CA LYS A 64 -4.10 1.77 9.25
C LYS A 64 -3.13 1.70 8.06
N LEU A 65 -2.06 2.47 8.12
CA LEU A 65 -0.96 2.46 7.16
C LEU A 65 0.30 1.95 7.86
N GLU A 66 1.00 1.04 7.19
CA GLU A 66 2.27 0.47 7.63
C GLU A 66 3.31 0.55 6.51
N LEU A 67 4.58 0.50 6.92
CA LEU A 67 5.73 0.52 6.04
C LEU A 67 6.72 -0.56 6.47
N GLU A 68 6.96 -1.51 5.58
CA GLU A 68 7.99 -2.53 5.71
C GLU A 68 9.16 -2.15 4.79
N ARG A 69 10.28 -1.82 5.42
CA ARG A 69 11.48 -1.28 4.75
C ARG A 69 12.70 -2.18 4.85
N SER A 70 12.53 -3.43 5.25
CA SER A 70 13.60 -4.41 5.47
C SER A 70 14.48 -4.55 4.23
N GLU A 71 13.88 -4.61 3.05
CA GLU A 71 14.58 -4.79 1.77
C GLU A 71 14.99 -3.47 1.09
N TYR A 72 14.79 -2.32 1.74
CA TYR A 72 15.22 -1.05 1.16
C TYR A 72 16.74 -0.93 1.15
N ARG A 73 17.31 -0.53 0.02
CA ARG A 73 18.73 -0.32 -0.21
C ARG A 73 19.09 1.16 -0.28
N GLY A 74 20.20 1.51 0.37
CA GLY A 74 20.72 2.86 0.44
C GLY A 74 20.18 3.68 1.61
N GLN A 75 20.30 5.01 1.51
CA GLN A 75 19.88 5.90 2.59
C GLN A 75 18.36 6.04 2.65
N PHE A 76 17.72 5.49 3.69
CA PHE A 76 16.28 5.60 3.87
C PHE A 76 15.86 6.94 4.51
N ASN A 77 15.53 7.93 3.69
CA ASN A 77 15.08 9.27 4.08
C ASN A 77 13.75 9.65 3.39
N TYR A 78 13.14 10.78 3.79
CA TYR A 78 11.85 11.20 3.23
C TYR A 78 11.90 11.47 1.72
N PRO A 79 12.90 12.22 1.17
CA PRO A 79 13.02 12.40 -0.28
C PRO A 79 13.04 11.07 -1.06
N ASN A 80 13.85 10.11 -0.64
CA ASN A 80 14.00 8.84 -1.34
C ASN A 80 12.72 8.00 -1.27
N PHE A 81 12.04 8.02 -0.12
CA PHE A 81 10.72 7.41 0.02
C PHE A 81 9.66 8.09 -0.87
N ASP A 82 9.64 9.42 -0.94
CA ASP A 82 8.69 10.17 -1.78
C ASP A 82 8.87 9.84 -3.27
N ILE A 83 10.12 9.65 -3.74
CA ILE A 83 10.39 9.19 -5.11
C ILE A 83 9.77 7.81 -5.35
N ALA A 84 10.03 6.83 -4.47
CA ALA A 84 9.49 5.48 -4.60
C ALA A 84 7.94 5.47 -4.55
N LEU A 85 7.36 6.25 -3.64
CA LEU A 85 5.91 6.38 -3.50
C LEU A 85 5.27 6.99 -4.75
N ARG A 86 5.85 8.06 -5.31
CA ARG A 86 5.36 8.68 -6.55
C ARG A 86 5.44 7.72 -7.73
N ALA A 87 6.52 6.96 -7.84
CA ALA A 87 6.65 5.94 -8.88
C ALA A 87 5.54 4.88 -8.77
N LEU A 88 5.23 4.42 -7.55
CA LEU A 88 4.12 3.50 -7.30
C LEU A 88 2.76 4.11 -7.69
N LEU A 89 2.48 5.35 -7.29
CA LEU A 89 1.24 6.03 -7.64
C LEU A 89 1.09 6.24 -9.16
N GLN A 90 2.19 6.57 -9.85
CA GLN A 90 2.20 6.65 -11.31
C GLN A 90 1.91 5.30 -11.97
N LYS A 91 2.44 4.21 -11.39
CA LYS A 91 2.13 2.85 -11.84
C LYS A 91 0.65 2.54 -11.65
N PHE A 92 0.06 2.91 -10.51
CA PHE A 92 -1.38 2.75 -10.27
C PHE A 92 -2.22 3.51 -11.28
N GLU A 93 -1.88 4.77 -11.56
CA GLU A 93 -2.56 5.57 -12.58
C GLU A 93 -2.47 4.92 -13.97
N THR A 94 -1.30 4.37 -14.32
CA THR A 94 -1.09 3.68 -15.59
C THR A 94 -1.99 2.45 -15.74
N GLU A 95 -2.13 1.64 -14.69
CA GLU A 95 -3.02 0.46 -14.71
C GLU A 95 -4.49 0.85 -14.82
N VAL A 96 -4.95 1.87 -14.07
CA VAL A 96 -6.33 2.39 -14.18
C VAL A 96 -6.61 2.97 -15.57
N ARG A 97 -5.61 3.58 -16.23
CA ARG A 97 -5.76 4.10 -17.59
C ARG A 97 -5.86 2.99 -18.64
N LYS A 98 -5.11 1.89 -18.48
CA LYS A 98 -5.18 0.71 -19.35
C LYS A 98 -6.53 0.01 -19.22
N ASP A 99 -6.98 -0.19 -17.99
CA ASP A 99 -8.24 -0.83 -17.67
C ASP A 99 -8.93 -0.14 -16.48
N LYS A 100 -9.99 0.63 -16.79
CA LYS A 100 -10.76 1.37 -15.80
C LYS A 100 -11.48 0.48 -14.80
N GLU A 101 -11.75 -0.77 -15.19
CA GLU A 101 -12.40 -1.76 -14.36
C GLU A 101 -11.40 -2.58 -13.54
N LEU A 102 -10.10 -2.46 -13.83
CA LEU A 102 -9.01 -3.18 -13.16
C LEU A 102 -9.23 -4.71 -13.15
N LYS A 103 -9.85 -5.26 -14.20
CA LYS A 103 -10.11 -6.68 -14.40
C LYS A 103 -8.82 -7.49 -14.54
N ASP A 104 -7.81 -6.91 -15.18
CA ASP A 104 -6.50 -7.55 -15.37
C ASP A 104 -5.54 -7.31 -14.19
N LEU A 105 -6.01 -6.70 -13.09
CA LEU A 105 -5.20 -6.41 -11.91
C LEU A 105 -4.79 -7.72 -11.23
N ARG A 106 -3.54 -8.11 -11.44
CA ARG A 106 -2.97 -9.30 -10.82
C ARG A 106 -2.77 -9.07 -9.33
N THR A 107 -3.28 -9.99 -8.51
CA THR A 107 -3.08 -10.00 -7.07
C THR A 107 -2.59 -11.37 -6.59
N LEU A 108 -1.93 -11.39 -5.44
CA LEU A 108 -1.62 -12.59 -4.69
C LEU A 108 -2.43 -12.54 -3.39
N THR A 109 -3.24 -13.57 -3.13
CA THR A 109 -4.07 -13.63 -1.92
C THR A 109 -3.43 -14.57 -0.90
N ASN A 110 -3.30 -14.10 0.33
CA ASN A 110 -2.93 -14.93 1.46
C ASN A 110 -4.20 -15.62 1.99
N GLU A 111 -4.36 -16.91 1.71
CA GLU A 111 -5.56 -17.68 2.11
C GLU A 111 -5.73 -17.77 3.63
N ALA A 112 -4.64 -17.69 4.41
CA ALA A 112 -4.70 -17.79 5.87
C ALA A 112 -5.23 -16.50 6.52
N THR A 113 -4.91 -15.34 5.94
CA THR A 113 -5.29 -14.04 6.51
C THR A 113 -6.35 -13.30 5.72
N GLY A 114 -6.65 -13.71 4.48
CA GLY A 114 -7.46 -12.92 3.53
C GLY A 114 -6.74 -11.68 2.99
N GLY A 115 -5.42 -11.56 3.23
CA GLY A 115 -4.63 -10.44 2.74
C GLY A 115 -4.44 -10.46 1.23
N VAL A 116 -4.38 -9.29 0.61
CA VAL A 116 -4.24 -9.12 -0.84
C VAL A 116 -2.99 -8.29 -1.14
N LEU A 117 -2.02 -8.87 -1.84
CA LEU A 117 -0.86 -8.17 -2.40
C LEU A 117 -1.18 -7.80 -3.86
N PHE A 118 -1.08 -6.51 -4.19
CA PHE A 118 -1.20 -6.06 -5.57
C PHE A 118 0.11 -6.32 -6.30
N ASN A 119 0.10 -7.21 -7.30
CA ASN A 119 1.29 -7.59 -8.06
C ASN A 119 1.70 -6.50 -9.07
N LEU A 120 1.97 -5.32 -8.56
CA LEU A 120 2.39 -4.12 -9.29
C LEU A 120 3.71 -3.60 -8.74
N PRO A 121 4.83 -4.33 -8.93
CA PRO A 121 6.14 -3.92 -8.42
C PRO A 121 6.58 -2.61 -9.05
N SER A 122 6.81 -1.59 -8.23
CA SER A 122 7.31 -0.28 -8.69
C SER A 122 8.80 -0.17 -8.42
N GLY A 123 9.60 -0.41 -9.47
CA GLY A 123 11.05 -0.30 -9.40
C GLY A 123 11.51 1.15 -9.57
N VAL A 124 12.35 1.62 -8.66
CA VAL A 124 13.03 2.92 -8.73
C VAL A 124 14.52 2.73 -8.47
N ARG A 125 15.35 3.37 -9.30
CA ARG A 125 16.79 3.47 -9.04
C ARG A 125 17.07 4.81 -8.38
N ILE A 126 17.66 4.77 -7.18
CA ILE A 126 18.08 5.96 -6.43
C ILE A 126 19.58 5.79 -6.21
N ASP A 127 20.36 6.72 -6.75
CA ASP A 127 21.80 6.55 -6.90
C ASP A 127 22.12 5.23 -7.63
N ASP A 128 22.89 4.33 -7.01
CA ASP A 128 23.22 3.01 -7.55
C ASP A 128 22.28 1.89 -7.06
N ASP A 129 21.36 2.20 -6.14
CA ASP A 129 20.50 1.22 -5.49
C ASP A 129 19.14 1.09 -6.21
N LEU A 130 18.83 -0.14 -6.68
CA LEU A 130 17.49 -0.50 -7.13
C LEU A 130 16.61 -0.82 -5.93
N ASN A 131 15.44 -0.20 -5.84
CA ASN A 131 14.44 -0.44 -4.83
C ASN A 131 13.10 -0.76 -5.48
N VAL A 132 12.39 -1.77 -4.98
CA VAL A 132 11.08 -2.17 -5.50
C VAL A 132 10.03 -1.98 -4.42
N LEU A 133 9.03 -1.14 -4.67
CA LEU A 133 7.93 -0.87 -3.74
C LEU A 133 6.64 -1.55 -4.23
N MET A 134 5.93 -2.21 -3.31
CA MET A 134 4.62 -2.81 -3.54
C MET A 134 3.62 -2.42 -2.44
N MET A 135 2.34 -2.63 -2.70
CA MET A 135 1.25 -2.39 -1.75
C MET A 135 0.48 -3.69 -1.50
N ALA A 136 0.25 -3.99 -0.23
CA ALA A 136 -0.66 -5.03 0.23
C ALA A 136 -1.76 -4.43 1.10
N VAL A 137 -2.87 -5.14 1.20
CA VAL A 137 -3.94 -4.86 2.16
C VAL A 137 -4.21 -6.12 2.96
N GLU A 138 -4.02 -6.04 4.28
CA GLU A 138 -4.28 -7.13 5.21
C GLU A 138 -5.50 -6.80 6.08
N PRO A 139 -6.54 -7.63 6.08
CA PRO A 139 -7.58 -7.52 7.08
C PRO A 139 -7.06 -8.03 8.44
N LYS A 140 -7.49 -7.37 9.51
CA LYS A 140 -7.36 -7.77 10.91
C LYS A 140 -8.74 -7.71 11.56
N ASP A 141 -8.86 -8.30 12.75
CA ASP A 141 -10.13 -8.43 13.46
C ASP A 141 -10.89 -7.10 13.65
N ASP A 142 -10.18 -5.98 13.78
CA ASP A 142 -10.74 -4.65 14.07
C ASP A 142 -10.44 -3.57 13.02
N CYS A 143 -9.62 -3.86 12.00
CA CYS A 143 -9.16 -2.87 11.03
C CYS A 143 -8.65 -3.49 9.73
N LEU A 144 -8.46 -2.64 8.71
CA LEU A 144 -7.67 -2.97 7.52
C LEU A 144 -6.29 -2.30 7.64
N ILE A 145 -5.24 -3.03 7.30
CA ILE A 145 -3.88 -2.52 7.21
C ILE A 145 -3.51 -2.40 5.74
N VAL A 146 -3.26 -1.17 5.27
CA VAL A 146 -2.55 -0.93 4.02
C VAL A 146 -1.06 -0.96 4.32
N ARG A 147 -0.32 -1.92 3.76
CA ARG A 147 1.12 -2.04 3.96
C ARG A 147 1.87 -1.70 2.68
N LEU A 148 2.76 -0.73 2.77
CA LEU A 148 3.80 -0.49 1.77
C LEU A 148 5.00 -1.37 2.09
N MET A 149 5.47 -2.15 1.13
CA MET A 149 6.56 -3.11 1.34
C MET A 149 7.64 -2.91 0.30
N PHE A 150 8.86 -2.65 0.74
CA PHE A 150 10.03 -2.79 -0.11
C PHE A 150 10.35 -4.27 -0.26
N MET A 151 10.53 -4.69 -1.51
CA MET A 151 10.80 -6.07 -1.89
C MET A 151 12.23 -6.21 -2.37
N GLU A 152 12.80 -7.40 -2.21
CA GLU A 152 14.11 -7.74 -2.75
C GLU A 152 14.14 -7.59 -4.28
N PRO A 153 14.96 -6.69 -4.84
CA PRO A 153 14.96 -6.38 -6.27
C PRO A 153 15.29 -7.57 -7.18
N GLU A 154 16.13 -8.49 -6.72
CA GLU A 154 16.57 -9.68 -7.48
C GLU A 154 15.40 -10.59 -7.85
N GLN A 155 14.32 -10.59 -7.06
CA GLN A 155 13.10 -11.35 -7.35
C GLN A 155 12.37 -10.88 -8.63
N PHE A 156 12.73 -9.69 -9.14
CA PHE A 156 12.13 -9.06 -10.31
C PHE A 156 13.10 -8.93 -11.48
N GLN A 157 14.33 -9.42 -11.35
CA GLN A 157 15.28 -9.51 -12.45
C GLN A 157 14.98 -10.79 -13.23
N ALA A 158 14.40 -10.64 -14.42
CA ALA A 158 14.14 -11.72 -15.37
C ALA A 158 15.29 -11.86 -16.37
#